data_AF-A0A7J3T249-F1
#
_entry.id   AF-A0A7J3T249-F1
#
_cell.length_a   1.000
_cell.length_b   1.000
_cell.length_c   1.000
_cell.angle_alpha   90.00
_cell.angle_beta   90.00
_cell.angle_gamma   90.00
#
_symmetry.space_group_name_H-M   'P 1'
#
loop_
_entity.id
_entity.type
_entity.pdbx_description
1 polymer ?
#
loop_
_entity_poly.entity_id
_entity_poly.type
_entity_poly.pdbx_seq_one_letter_code
_entity_poly.pdbx_strand_id
1 'polypeptide(L)'
;PVLGPRGKMPLPVPPNVDISALVTKYRKTIVIRLRNQPIIQSRVAMENMKDEEIAENIQAILKVLEGKLKKGTKNIKFAYIKTAMGTPVKIKP
;
A
#
# COMPACT_ATOMS: atom_id res chain seq x y z
N PRO A 1 0.24 25.91 4.45
CA PRO A 1 0.32 24.61 5.17
C PRO A 1 -0.66 23.57 4.59
N VAL A 2 -0.28 22.88 3.51
CA VAL A 2 -1.19 21.97 2.75
C VAL A 2 -0.85 20.48 2.95
N LEU A 3 0.42 20.16 3.25
CA LEU A 3 0.91 18.78 3.29
C LEU A 3 0.81 18.10 4.67
N GLY A 4 0.73 18.89 5.75
CA GLY A 4 0.62 18.40 7.13
C GLY A 4 -0.64 17.55 7.37
N PRO A 5 -1.85 18.08 7.13
CA PRO A 5 -3.10 17.31 7.31
C PRO A 5 -3.20 16.05 6.44
N ARG A 6 -2.55 16.06 5.27
CA ARG A 6 -2.48 14.90 4.35
C ARG A 6 -1.43 13.88 4.77
N GLY A 7 -0.57 14.22 5.74
CA GLY A 7 0.47 13.34 6.23
C GLY A 7 1.56 13.00 5.22
N LYS A 8 1.73 13.84 4.19
CA LYS A 8 2.71 13.71 3.11
C LYS A 8 3.82 14.74 3.31
N MET A 9 4.46 14.69 4.49
CA MET A 9 5.55 15.61 4.80
C MET A 9 6.77 15.27 3.93
N PRO A 10 7.48 16.28 3.36
CA PRO A 10 8.69 16.03 2.59
C PRO A 10 9.77 15.36 3.44
N LEU A 11 10.48 14.41 2.85
CA LEU A 11 11.65 13.80 3.44
C LEU A 11 12.90 14.57 2.97
N PRO A 12 13.80 14.97 3.88
CA PRO A 12 15.05 15.61 3.48
C PRO A 12 15.93 14.60 2.73
N VAL A 13 16.43 15.00 1.57
CA VAL A 13 17.36 14.21 0.75
C VAL A 13 18.78 14.74 0.95
N PRO A 14 19.77 13.88 1.28
CA PRO A 14 21.17 14.29 1.34
C PRO A 14 21.69 14.65 -0.06
N PRO A 15 22.62 15.62 -0.20
CA PRO A 15 23.13 16.05 -1.51
C PRO A 15 23.91 14.98 -2.30
N ASN A 16 24.42 13.95 -1.63
CA ASN A 16 25.29 12.93 -2.21
C ASN A 16 24.55 11.71 -2.81
N VAL A 17 23.22 11.70 -2.79
CA VAL A 17 22.43 10.53 -3.22
C VAL A 17 21.99 10.68 -4.68
N ASP A 18 22.05 9.59 -5.44
CA ASP A 18 21.46 9.56 -6.78
C ASP A 18 19.93 9.76 -6.70
N ILE A 19 19.49 10.92 -7.20
CA ILE A 19 18.11 11.36 -7.21
C ILE A 19 17.27 10.48 -8.15
N SER A 20 17.86 9.98 -9.24
CA SER A 20 17.15 9.19 -10.25
C SER A 20 16.65 7.85 -9.68
N ALA A 21 17.52 7.16 -8.94
CA ALA A 21 17.18 5.93 -8.25
C ALA A 21 16.08 6.14 -7.19
N LEU A 22 16.17 7.22 -6.41
CA LEU A 22 15.16 7.56 -5.40
C LEU A 22 13.79 7.83 -6.03
N VAL A 23 13.73 8.63 -7.10
CA VAL A 23 12.48 8.94 -7.80
C VAL A 23 11.82 7.67 -8.33
N THR A 24 12.60 6.78 -8.94
CA THR A 24 12.10 5.50 -9.46
C THR A 24 11.49 4.62 -8.36
N LYS A 25 12.12 4.58 -7.19
CA LYS A 25 11.60 3.88 -6.01
C LYS A 25 10.30 4.51 -5.50
N TYR A 26 10.27 5.83 -5.32
CA TYR A 26 9.09 6.53 -4.80
C TYR A 26 7.89 6.44 -5.74
N ARG A 27 8.11 6.36 -7.07
CA ARG A 27 7.02 6.14 -8.06
C ARG A 27 6.28 4.82 -7.86
N LYS A 28 6.96 3.77 -7.40
CA LYS A 28 6.38 2.44 -7.14
C LYS A 28 5.87 2.30 -5.70
N THR A 29 6.19 3.25 -4.82
CA THR A 29 5.90 3.14 -3.38
C THR A 29 4.47 3.58 -3.07
N ILE A 30 3.76 2.76 -2.30
CA ILE A 30 2.44 3.09 -1.77
C ILE A 30 2.54 3.27 -0.25
N VAL A 31 1.90 4.32 0.27
CA VAL A 31 1.91 4.63 1.71
C VAL A 31 0.64 4.09 2.34
N ILE A 32 0.81 3.15 3.28
CA ILE A 32 -0.29 2.56 4.05
C ILE A 32 -0.26 3.16 5.46
N ARG A 33 -1.42 3.67 5.91
CA ARG A 33 -1.56 4.25 7.25
C ARG A 33 -2.91 3.88 7.86
N LEU A 34 -2.87 3.47 9.12
CA LEU A 34 -4.04 3.43 10.00
C LEU A 34 -4.19 4.79 10.67
N ARG A 35 -5.41 5.34 10.62
CA ARG A 35 -5.76 6.55 11.37
C ARG A 35 -6.60 6.17 12.58
N ASN A 36 -7.92 6.32 12.50
CA ASN A 36 -8.81 6.12 13.64
C ASN A 36 -9.50 4.74 13.65
N GLN A 37 -9.61 4.09 12.49
CA GLN A 37 -10.30 2.81 12.35
C GLN A 37 -9.30 1.71 11.96
N PRO A 38 -9.50 0.46 12.40
CA PRO A 38 -8.65 -0.69 12.05
C PRO A 38 -8.92 -1.18 10.61
N ILE A 39 -9.01 -0.25 9.65
CA ILE A 39 -9.27 -0.51 8.25
C ILE A 39 -8.13 0.09 7.44
N ILE A 40 -7.56 -0.72 6.56
CA ILE A 40 -6.51 -0.32 5.63
C ILE A 40 -7.09 -0.38 4.22
N GLN A 41 -6.91 0.70 3.48
CA GLN A 41 -7.28 0.77 2.07
C GLN A 41 -6.04 1.20 1.29
N SER A 42 -5.74 0.46 0.23
CA SER A 42 -4.60 0.73 -0.63
C SER A 42 -4.98 0.51 -2.08
N ARG A 43 -4.40 1.30 -2.96
CA ARG A 43 -4.39 1.02 -4.40
C ARG A 43 -3.37 -0.08 -4.64
N VAL A 44 -3.73 -1.11 -5.41
CA VAL A 44 -2.81 -2.22 -5.72
C VAL A 44 -2.43 -2.24 -7.20
N ALA A 45 -3.36 -1.95 -8.11
CA ALA A 45 -3.11 -2.02 -9.54
C ALA A 45 -3.96 -1.03 -10.36
N MET A 46 -3.78 -1.11 -11.69
CA MET A 46 -4.69 -0.59 -12.71
C MET A 46 -5.35 -1.77 -13.44
N GLU A 47 -6.51 -1.53 -14.05
CA GLU A 47 -7.25 -2.57 -14.82
C GLU A 47 -6.46 -3.09 -16.04
N ASN A 48 -5.56 -2.27 -16.58
CA ASN A 48 -4.75 -2.64 -17.76
C ASN A 48 -3.57 -3.58 -17.43
N MET A 49 -3.38 -3.95 -16.16
CA MET A 49 -2.28 -4.83 -15.73
C MET A 49 -2.70 -6.31 -15.81
N LYS A 50 -1.73 -7.20 -15.94
CA LYS A 50 -1.98 -8.66 -15.93
C LYS A 50 -2.33 -9.13 -14.51
N ASP A 51 -3.26 -10.08 -14.42
CA ASP A 51 -3.73 -10.61 -13.14
C ASP A 51 -2.61 -11.19 -12.24
N GLU A 52 -1.59 -11.79 -12.85
CA GLU A 52 -0.41 -12.34 -12.15
C GLU A 52 0.36 -11.25 -11.40
N GLU A 53 0.61 -10.11 -12.05
CA GLU A 53 1.30 -8.97 -11.44
C GLU A 53 0.44 -8.35 -10.32
N ILE A 54 -0.88 -8.35 -10.49
CA ILE A 54 -1.80 -7.86 -9.46
C ILE A 54 -1.72 -8.76 -8.22
N ALA A 55 -1.74 -10.09 -8.42
CA ALA A 55 -1.61 -11.06 -7.33
C ALA A 55 -0.29 -10.92 -6.57
N GLU A 56 0.83 -10.74 -7.28
CA GLU A 56 2.14 -10.51 -6.66
C GLU A 56 2.15 -9.24 -5.80
N ASN A 57 1.59 -8.15 -6.30
CA ASN A 57 1.48 -6.90 -5.56
C ASN A 57 0.62 -7.04 -4.29
N ILE A 58 -0.49 -7.80 -4.37
CA ILE A 58 -1.35 -8.09 -3.19
C ILE A 58 -0.55 -8.87 -2.15
N GLN A 59 0.19 -9.91 -2.56
CA GLN A 59 1.01 -10.73 -1.67
C GLN A 59 2.11 -9.90 -1.00
N ALA A 60 2.74 -8.97 -1.73
CA ALA A 60 3.74 -8.07 -1.18
C ALA A 60 3.16 -7.19 -0.06
N ILE A 61 1.94 -6.65 -0.25
CA ILE A 61 1.25 -5.86 0.76
C ILE A 61 0.94 -6.71 2.00
N LEU A 62 0.41 -7.92 1.82
CA LEU A 62 0.08 -8.83 2.91
C LEU A 62 1.31 -9.19 3.75
N LYS A 63 2.44 -9.52 3.12
CA LYS A 63 3.71 -9.81 3.82
C LYS A 63 4.19 -8.63 4.67
N VAL A 64 4.09 -7.39 4.15
CA VAL A 64 4.46 -6.19 4.90
C VAL A 64 3.53 -5.96 6.10
N LEU A 65 2.24 -6.25 5.96
CA LEU A 65 1.27 -6.14 7.05
C LEU A 65 1.54 -7.19 8.14
N GLU A 66 1.82 -8.43 7.75
CA GLU A 66 2.17 -9.49 8.69
C GLU A 66 3.40 -9.14 9.53
N GLY A 67 4.44 -8.58 8.91
CA GLY A 67 5.65 -8.14 9.63
C GLY A 67 5.43 -6.98 10.60
N LYS A 68 4.41 -6.13 10.38
CA LYS A 68 4.08 -5.00 11.26
C LYS A 68 3.10 -5.35 12.38
N LEU A 69 2.31 -6.40 12.21
CA LEU A 69 1.27 -6.79 13.17
C LEU A 69 1.84 -7.77 14.19
N LYS A 70 1.70 -7.47 15.50
CA LYS A 70 2.21 -8.31 16.60
C LYS A 70 1.71 -9.77 16.58
N LYS A 71 0.55 -10.03 15.97
CA LYS A 71 -0.06 -11.36 15.85
C LYS A 71 -0.20 -11.81 14.38
N GLY A 72 0.51 -11.15 13.45
CA GLY A 72 0.51 -11.48 12.03
C GLY A 72 -0.90 -11.57 11.41
N THR A 73 -1.12 -12.64 10.65
CA THR A 73 -2.36 -12.92 9.89
C THR A 73 -3.60 -13.05 10.77
N LYS A 74 -3.45 -13.43 12.06
CA LYS A 74 -4.60 -13.54 12.99
C LYS A 74 -5.28 -12.20 13.30
N ASN A 75 -4.61 -11.08 13.06
CA ASN A 75 -5.20 -9.76 13.19
C ASN A 75 -6.02 -9.33 11.95
N ILE A 76 -5.93 -10.07 10.83
CA ILE A 76 -6.63 -9.76 9.59
C ILE A 76 -7.94 -10.56 9.57
N LYS A 77 -9.05 -9.92 9.91
CA LYS A 77 -10.36 -10.59 9.95
C LYS A 77 -10.91 -10.86 8.55
N PHE A 78 -10.82 -9.88 7.65
CA PHE A 78 -11.34 -9.95 6.29
C PHE A 78 -10.45 -9.17 5.33
N ALA A 79 -10.30 -9.68 4.11
CA ALA A 79 -9.68 -8.97 3.00
C ALA A 79 -10.71 -8.85 1.85
N TYR A 80 -10.74 -7.68 1.21
CA TYR A 80 -11.65 -7.41 0.10
C TYR A 80 -10.85 -6.78 -1.04
N ILE A 81 -11.19 -7.18 -2.26
CA ILE A 81 -10.68 -6.56 -3.49
C ILE A 81 -11.84 -6.05 -4.29
N LYS A 82 -11.69 -4.84 -4.82
CA LYS A 82 -12.65 -4.24 -5.73
C LYS A 82 -11.93 -3.41 -6.77
N THR A 83 -12.56 -3.27 -7.94
CA THR A 83 -12.23 -2.19 -8.87
C THR A 83 -12.79 -0.86 -8.33
N ALA A 84 -12.43 0.26 -8.97
CA ALA A 84 -12.88 1.58 -8.51
C ALA A 84 -14.41 1.67 -8.40
N MET A 85 -15.11 1.09 -9.38
CA MET A 85 -16.57 1.14 -9.54
C MET A 85 -17.29 -0.21 -9.34
N GLY A 86 -16.55 -1.32 -9.22
CA GLY A 86 -17.13 -2.65 -9.10
C GLY A 86 -17.50 -3.05 -7.68
N THR A 87 -18.26 -4.14 -7.57
CA THR A 87 -18.63 -4.75 -6.30
C THR A 87 -17.41 -5.40 -5.61
N PRO A 88 -17.31 -5.30 -4.27
CA PRO A 88 -16.20 -5.91 -3.54
C PRO A 88 -16.32 -7.43 -3.47
N VAL A 89 -15.24 -8.11 -3.85
CA VAL A 89 -15.08 -9.56 -3.72
C VAL A 89 -14.28 -9.85 -2.46
N LYS A 90 -14.80 -10.77 -1.64
CA LYS A 90 -14.12 -11.20 -0.42
C LYS A 90 -13.06 -12.23 -0.76
N ILE A 91 -11.85 -11.99 -0.28
CA ILE A 91 -10.75 -12.96 -0.33
C ILE A 91 -10.64 -13.56 1.06
N LYS A 92 -10.60 -14.90 1.12
CA LYS A 92 -10.18 -15.57 2.35
C LYS A 92 -8.65 -15.48 2.41
N PRO A 93 -8.09 -14.77 3.41
CA PRO A 93 -6.66 -14.82 3.66
C PRO A 93 -6.23 -16.23 4.10
#